data_AF-A0A9D6ETI2-F1
#
_entry.id   AF-A0A9D6ETI2-F1
#
_cell.length_a   1.000
_cell.length_b   1.000
_cell.length_c   1.000
_cell.angle_alpha   90.00
_cell.angle_beta   90.00
_cell.angle_gamma   90.00
#
_symmetry.space_group_name_H-M   'P 1'
#
loop_
_entity.id
_entity.type
_entity.pdbx_description
1 polymer ?
#
loop_
_entity_poly.entity_id
_entity_poly.type
_entity_poly.pdbx_seq_one_letter_code
_entity_poly.pdbx_strand_id
1 'polypeptide(L)' 'MEKVKALRQAQGKQFPIEVDGGINDGIIIQARSAGATRFVSTSFLFASQNPHERYQALNSHLKNF' A
#
# COMPACT_ATOMS: atom_id res chain seq x y z
N MET A 1 -9.91 -1.77 -5.51
CA MET A 1 -9.00 -0.82 -6.17
C MET A 1 -9.70 0.29 -6.96
N GLU A 2 -10.84 0.02 -7.62
CA GLU A 2 -11.56 1.07 -8.39
C GLU A 2 -11.88 2.35 -7.61
N LYS A 3 -12.26 2.25 -6.33
CA LYS A 3 -12.48 3.43 -5.47
C LYS A 3 -11.23 4.33 -5.35
N VAL A 4 -10.05 3.72 -5.23
CA VAL A 4 -8.77 4.44 -5.14
C VAL A 4 -8.47 5.16 -6.45
N LYS A 5 -8.71 4.49 -7.59
CA LYS A 5 -8.53 5.08 -8.93
C LYS A 5 -9.45 6.28 -9.14
N ALA A 6 -10.73 6.12 -8.82
CA ALA A 6 -11.73 7.19 -8.94
C ALA A 6 -11.34 8.40 -8.07
N LEU A 7 -10.92 8.16 -6.83
CA LEU A 7 -10.48 9.24 -5.93
C LEU A 7 -9.22 9.94 -6.44
N ARG A 8 -8.24 9.17 -6.95
CA ARG A 8 -7.01 9.73 -7.54
C ARG A 8 -7.31 10.59 -8.78
N GLN A 9 -8.24 10.15 -9.62
CA GLN A 9 -8.68 10.92 -10.80
C GLN A 9 -9.37 12.23 -10.39
N ALA A 10 -10.21 12.19 -9.36
CA ALA A 10 -10.97 13.36 -8.91
C ALA A 10 -10.12 14.41 -8.17
N GLN A 11 -9.15 13.98 -7.35
CA GLN A 11 -8.41 14.86 -6.43
C GLN A 11 -7.00 15.24 -6.92
N GLY A 12 -6.51 14.64 -8.01
CA GLY A 12 -5.15 14.88 -8.51
C GLY A 12 -4.06 14.33 -7.59
N LYS A 13 -2.78 14.52 -7.93
CA LYS A 13 -1.63 13.84 -7.28
C LYS A 13 -1.31 14.32 -5.84
N GLN A 14 -1.71 15.53 -5.48
CA GLN A 14 -1.35 16.13 -4.18
C GLN A 14 -2.19 15.57 -3.02
N PHE A 15 -3.37 15.02 -3.31
CA PHE A 15 -4.22 14.45 -2.29
C PHE A 15 -3.66 13.09 -1.81
N PRO A 16 -3.33 12.92 -0.53
CA PRO A 16 -2.89 11.63 -0.02
C PRO A 16 -4.05 10.65 0.04
N ILE A 17 -3.82 9.41 -0.39
CA ILE A 17 -4.82 8.33 -0.29
C ILE A 17 -4.21 7.21 0.53
N GLU A 18 -4.86 6.88 1.64
CA GLU A 18 -4.51 5.77 2.52
C GLU A 18 -5.40 4.56 2.24
N VAL A 19 -4.80 3.37 2.22
CA VAL A 19 -5.51 2.10 2.21
C VAL A 19 -5.16 1.36 3.51
N ASP A 20 -6.18 1.11 4.30
CA ASP A 20 -6.12 0.34 5.54
C ASP A 20 -6.92 -0.97 5.41
N GLY A 21 -6.33 -2.06 5.86
CA GLY A 21 -6.87 -3.41 5.77
C GLY A 21 -6.27 -4.25 4.64
N GLY A 22 -5.77 -5.44 5.00
CA GLY A 22 -5.35 -6.47 4.04
C GLY A 22 -4.10 -6.16 3.21
N ILE A 23 -3.32 -5.13 3.56
CA ILE A 23 -2.06 -4.82 2.88
C ILE A 23 -1.03 -5.93 3.13
N ASN A 24 -0.60 -6.58 2.05
CA ASN A 24 0.48 -7.56 1.97
C ASN A 24 1.36 -7.27 0.72
N ASP A 25 2.29 -8.16 0.39
CA ASP A 25 3.23 -8.03 -0.74
C ASP A 25 2.55 -7.82 -2.11
N GLY A 26 1.45 -8.51 -2.39
CA GLY A 26 0.71 -8.37 -3.65
C GLY A 26 -0.26 -7.18 -3.64
N ILE A 27 -0.95 -6.94 -2.54
CA ILE A 27 -1.98 -5.90 -2.44
C ILE A 27 -1.35 -4.50 -2.41
N ILE A 28 -0.16 -4.33 -1.83
CA ILE A 28 0.52 -3.02 -1.79
C ILE A 28 0.83 -2.49 -3.20
N ILE A 29 1.22 -3.36 -4.12
CA ILE A 29 1.48 -3.02 -5.53
C ILE A 29 0.20 -2.53 -6.18
N GLN A 30 -0.90 -3.29 -6.04
CA GLN A 30 -2.19 -2.93 -6.62
C GLN A 30 -2.72 -1.61 -6.08
N ALA A 31 -2.61 -1.40 -4.76
CA ALA A 31 -3.03 -0.16 -4.11
C ALA A 31 -2.19 1.02 -4.61
N ARG A 32 -0.87 0.86 -4.71
CA ARG A 32 0.04 1.88 -5.25
C ARG A 32 -0.28 2.22 -6.70
N SER A 33 -0.42 1.22 -7.57
CA SER A 33 -0.81 1.39 -8.97
C SER A 33 -2.18 2.04 -9.14
N ALA A 34 -3.11 1.80 -8.21
CA ALA A 34 -4.42 2.46 -8.20
C ALA A 34 -4.36 3.93 -7.78
N GLY A 35 -3.23 4.39 -7.21
CA GLY A 35 -3.01 5.77 -6.81
C GLY A 35 -2.92 6.00 -5.30
N ALA A 36 -2.88 4.95 -4.48
CA ALA A 36 -2.62 5.09 -3.05
C ALA A 36 -1.18 5.56 -2.78
N THR A 37 -1.01 6.31 -1.71
CA THR A 37 0.27 6.90 -1.28
C THR A 37 0.63 6.54 0.15
N ARG A 38 -0.33 6.02 0.92
CA ARG A 38 -0.15 5.55 2.30
C ARG A 38 -0.79 4.17 2.44
N PHE A 39 -0.17 3.32 3.24
CA PHE A 39 -0.55 1.93 3.39
C PHE A 39 -0.46 1.55 4.86
N VAL A 40 -1.51 0.94 5.39
CA VAL A 40 -1.53 0.43 6.76
C VAL A 40 -1.52 -1.10 6.71
N SER A 41 -0.52 -1.70 7.34
CA SER A 41 -0.31 -3.15 7.35
C SER A 41 0.03 -3.61 8.75
N THR A 42 -0.93 -4.25 9.43
CA THR A 42 -0.73 -4.73 10.80
C THR A 42 -0.47 -6.24 10.80
N SER A 43 -1.46 -7.04 10.39
CA SER A 43 -1.36 -8.50 10.47
C SER A 43 -0.21 -9.07 9.64
N PHE A 44 0.04 -8.54 8.44
CA PHE A 44 1.16 -9.00 7.61
C PHE A 44 2.54 -8.70 8.23
N LEU A 45 2.69 -7.58 8.94
CA LEU A 45 3.93 -7.26 9.66
C LEU A 45 4.08 -8.08 10.94
N PHE A 46 3.05 -8.10 11.77
CA PHE A 46 3.16 -8.55 13.17
C PHE A 46 2.72 -10.01 13.42
N ALA A 47 2.08 -10.68 12.45
CA ALA A 47 1.87 -12.14 12.53
C ALA A 47 3.13 -12.94 12.11
N SER A 48 4.15 -12.27 11.56
CA SER A 48 5.44 -12.86 11.23
C SER A 48 6.36 -12.90 12.45
N GLN A 49 7.19 -13.94 12.57
CA GLN A 49 8.27 -13.98 13.56
C GLN A 49 9.34 -12.89 13.32
N ASN A 50 9.43 -12.39 12.08
CA ASN A 50 10.34 -11.33 11.68
C ASN A 50 9.58 -10.17 11.00
N PRO A 51 9.11 -9.17 11.76
CA PRO A 51 8.44 -7.99 11.21
C PRO A 51 9.35 -7.14 10.32
N HIS A 52 10.66 -7.14 10.57
CA HIS A 52 11.63 -6.39 9.78
C HIS A 52 11.70 -6.92 8.34
N GLU A 53 11.77 -8.24 8.17
CA GLU A 53 11.75 -8.90 6.86
C GLU A 53 10.45 -8.57 6.09
N ARG A 54 9.30 -8.61 6.78
CA ARG A 54 8.01 -8.26 6.15
C ARG A 54 7.94 -6.79 5.74
N TYR A 55 8.47 -5.90 6.57
CA TYR A 55 8.59 -4.50 6.21
C TYR A 55 9.49 -4.30 4.98
N GLN A 56 10.63 -5.00 4.92
CA GLN A 56 11.52 -4.93 3.76
C GLN A 56 10.84 -5.42 2.49
N ALA A 57 10.04 -6.49 2.57
CA ALA A 57 9.24 -6.97 1.44
C ALA A 57 8.30 -5.87 0.92
N LEU A 58 7.48 -5.27 1.79
CA LEU A 58 6.59 -4.16 1.42
C LEU A 58 7.36 -2.97 0.82
N ASN A 59 8.45 -2.55 1.46
CA ASN A 59 9.24 -1.41 1.05
C ASN A 59 9.93 -1.64 -0.31
N SER A 60 10.36 -2.87 -0.59
CA SER A 60 11.00 -3.22 -1.86
C SER A 60 10.07 -2.99 -3.06
N HIS A 61 8.78 -3.27 -2.91
CA HIS A 61 7.79 -3.03 -3.95
C HIS A 61 7.58 -1.54 -4.23
N LEU A 62 7.72 -0.69 -3.20
CA LEU A 62 7.48 0.75 -3.32
C LEU A 62 8.65 1.54 -3.89
N LYS A 63 9.89 1.01 -3.82
CA LYS A 63 11.10 1.68 -4.35
C LYS A 63 11.09 1.92 -5.86
N ASN A 64 10.22 1.21 -6.59
CA ASN A 64 10.17 1.25 -8.05
C ASN A 64 9.05 2.15 -8.60
N PHE A 65 8.44 3.00 -7.77
CA PHE A 65 7.34 3.91 -8.12
C PHE A 65 7.67 5.37 -7.86
#